data_AF-A0A957SJN4-F1
#
_entry.id   AF-A0A957SJN4-F1
#
_cell.length_a   1.000
_cell.length_b   1.000
_cell.length_c   1.000
_cell.angle_alpha   90.00
_cell.angle_beta   90.00
_cell.angle_gamma   90.00
#
_symmetry.space_group_name_H-M   'P 1'
#
loop_
_entity.id
_entity.type
_entity.pdbx_description
1 polymer ?
#
loop_
_entity_poly.entity_id
_entity_poly.type
_entity_poly.pdbx_seq_one_letter_code
_entity_poly.pdbx_strand_id
1 'polypeptide(L)'
;MQTNYGRLYFRAQASGVRNAARAMLWYQGEADGKEPALHVSGFQTLYVDWMEDYGGLEKIYVHQVRAGCGLPDVTLRDSQRRFADQFTNVAVMSTTGINTHDGCHYPYLDGYETIGNHMADLLARDLYGLAAAQNVDAPNVSYAYFSNVNHSEITLVLRDADDAITWQAGVESYLRLEGSPATVTAGTVNGNKLILTLSGDGSAATGLTYDSPAGAAPWVLNQNGVGMLDFYNIPILIVPATPTPVVTATPNQEATPTSTPFPTVTPTPTSAASAPGSVGDRVWLDQNSNGVQEANEPGIAGVNVLLYSSSGALLDSEVTDGAGHYLFLGVPAGSHVVRINTGTLSSDLAPTYDPDGILNHKTPVNLGV
;
A
#
# COMPACT_ATOMS: atom_id res chain seq x y z
N MET A 1 -0.43 8.45 -34.68
CA MET A 1 -1.51 9.47 -34.67
C MET A 1 -2.94 8.91 -34.58
N GLN A 2 -3.25 7.68 -35.03
CA GLN A 2 -4.65 7.22 -35.07
C GLN A 2 -5.24 6.87 -33.69
N THR A 3 -4.41 6.50 -32.72
CA THR A 3 -4.81 6.22 -31.33
C THR A 3 -4.72 7.45 -30.43
N ASN A 4 -5.38 7.44 -29.26
CA ASN A 4 -5.21 8.46 -28.22
C ASN A 4 -3.73 8.61 -27.83
N TYR A 5 -3.06 7.48 -27.56
CA TYR A 5 -1.62 7.44 -27.26
C TYR A 5 -0.77 8.05 -28.39
N GLY A 6 -1.00 7.63 -29.63
CA GLY A 6 -0.27 8.15 -30.78
C GLY A 6 -0.52 9.62 -31.08
N ARG A 7 -1.59 10.23 -30.53
CA ARG A 7 -1.80 11.69 -30.55
C ARG A 7 -1.03 12.37 -29.42
N LEU A 8 -1.02 11.80 -28.21
CA LEU A 8 -0.23 12.29 -27.08
C LEU A 8 1.27 12.31 -27.44
N TYR A 9 1.80 11.19 -27.91
CA TYR A 9 3.19 11.06 -28.37
C TYR A 9 3.55 12.13 -29.41
N PHE A 10 2.71 12.29 -30.44
CA PHE A 10 2.95 13.29 -31.47
C PHE A 10 2.99 14.72 -30.89
N ARG A 11 2.06 15.07 -30.00
CA ARG A 11 2.03 16.40 -29.36
C ARG A 11 3.26 16.64 -28.48
N ALA A 12 3.68 15.63 -27.71
CA ALA A 12 4.88 15.72 -26.88
C ALA A 12 6.14 15.88 -27.73
N GLN A 13 6.24 15.14 -28.84
CA GLN A 13 7.34 15.28 -29.80
C GLN A 13 7.35 16.66 -30.46
N ALA A 14 6.20 17.12 -30.96
CA ALA A 14 6.08 18.38 -31.69
C ALA A 14 6.34 19.60 -30.81
N SER A 15 6.03 19.52 -29.50
CA SER A 15 6.33 20.58 -28.53
C SER A 15 7.73 20.51 -27.95
N GLY A 16 8.51 19.46 -28.26
CA GLY A 16 9.86 19.26 -27.73
C GLY A 16 9.92 18.79 -26.28
N VAL A 17 8.78 18.53 -25.63
CA VAL A 17 8.73 18.14 -24.21
C VAL A 17 8.89 16.64 -24.01
N ARG A 18 8.81 15.81 -25.06
CA ARG A 18 8.82 14.33 -24.93
C ARG A 18 9.95 13.78 -24.06
N ASN A 19 11.19 14.23 -24.30
CA ASN A 19 12.36 13.78 -23.54
C ASN A 19 12.67 14.66 -22.31
N ALA A 20 11.88 15.72 -22.08
CA ALA A 20 12.05 16.65 -20.96
C ALA A 20 10.93 16.53 -19.91
N ALA A 21 9.84 15.83 -20.24
CA ALA A 21 8.73 15.58 -19.34
C ALA A 21 9.19 14.65 -18.22
N ARG A 22 9.25 15.19 -17.00
CA ARG A 22 9.65 14.46 -15.79
C ARG A 22 8.52 13.64 -15.19
N ALA A 23 7.28 13.95 -15.54
CA ALA A 23 6.12 13.28 -15.01
C ALA A 23 5.01 13.04 -16.03
N MET A 24 4.27 11.95 -15.82
CA MET A 24 3.01 11.66 -16.48
C MET A 24 1.90 11.75 -15.44
N LEU A 25 0.91 12.61 -15.68
CA LEU A 25 -0.29 12.68 -14.84
C LEU A 25 -1.40 11.95 -15.57
N TRP A 26 -1.89 10.88 -14.96
CA TRP A 26 -2.91 10.02 -15.55
C TRP A 26 -4.15 9.99 -14.66
N TYR A 27 -5.28 10.28 -15.28
CA TYR A 27 -6.58 10.21 -14.64
C TYR A 27 -7.56 9.61 -15.63
N GLN A 28 -7.84 8.33 -15.45
CA GLN A 28 -8.85 7.60 -16.17
C GLN A 28 -9.31 6.40 -15.33
N GLY A 29 -10.53 5.93 -15.56
CA GLY A 29 -11.05 4.66 -15.04
C GLY A 29 -12.57 4.62 -15.04
N GLU A 30 -13.23 5.78 -15.08
CA GLU A 30 -14.68 5.90 -15.13
C GLU A 30 -15.28 5.10 -16.29
N ALA A 31 -14.69 5.22 -17.48
CA ALA A 31 -15.18 4.55 -18.68
C ALA A 31 -14.93 3.03 -18.71
N ASP A 32 -14.06 2.49 -17.85
CA ASP A 32 -13.82 1.05 -17.76
C ASP A 32 -14.80 0.37 -16.80
N GLY A 33 -15.50 1.14 -15.95
CA GLY A 33 -16.58 0.65 -15.11
C GLY A 33 -16.19 -0.54 -14.24
N LYS A 34 -16.71 -1.72 -14.56
CA LYS A 34 -16.55 -2.95 -13.77
C LYS A 34 -15.51 -3.93 -14.35
N GLU A 35 -14.53 -3.40 -15.07
CA GLU A 35 -13.52 -4.20 -15.78
C GLU A 35 -12.11 -4.00 -15.20
N PRO A 36 -11.86 -4.33 -13.91
CA PRO A 36 -10.58 -4.08 -13.24
C PRO A 36 -9.39 -4.74 -13.95
N ALA A 37 -9.56 -5.96 -14.48
CA ALA A 37 -8.49 -6.69 -15.17
C ALA A 37 -8.08 -6.01 -16.50
N LEU A 38 -9.05 -5.51 -17.26
CA LEU A 38 -8.79 -4.76 -18.49
C LEU A 38 -8.14 -3.41 -18.17
N HIS A 39 -8.58 -2.75 -17.10
CA HIS A 39 -7.98 -1.50 -16.64
C HIS A 39 -6.51 -1.67 -16.26
N VAL A 40 -6.18 -2.70 -15.46
CA VAL A 40 -4.80 -3.00 -15.02
C VAL A 40 -3.90 -3.35 -16.20
N SER A 41 -4.33 -4.24 -17.09
CA SER A 41 -3.54 -4.63 -18.27
C SER A 41 -3.35 -3.47 -19.27
N GLY A 42 -4.37 -2.63 -19.43
CA GLY A 42 -4.27 -1.40 -20.21
C GLY A 42 -3.27 -0.40 -19.61
N PHE A 43 -3.33 -0.19 -18.29
CA PHE A 43 -2.36 0.66 -17.59
C PHE A 43 -0.93 0.11 -17.70
N GLN A 44 -0.72 -1.19 -17.52
CA GLN A 44 0.58 -1.86 -17.69
C GLN A 44 1.16 -1.62 -19.10
N THR A 45 0.33 -1.73 -20.14
CA THR A 45 0.74 -1.46 -21.52
C THR A 45 1.16 0.00 -21.67
N LEU A 46 0.35 0.94 -21.19
CA LEU A 46 0.67 2.38 -21.22
C LEU A 46 1.93 2.73 -20.43
N TYR A 47 2.13 2.09 -19.28
CA TYR A 47 3.31 2.26 -18.44
C TYR A 47 4.58 1.90 -19.21
N VAL A 48 4.61 0.72 -19.84
CA VAL A 48 5.75 0.28 -20.66
C VAL A 48 6.00 1.26 -21.80
N ASP A 49 4.94 1.64 -22.53
CA ASP A 49 5.03 2.60 -23.64
C ASP A 49 5.59 3.95 -23.16
N TRP A 50 5.13 4.46 -22.00
CA TRP A 50 5.62 5.72 -21.44
C TRP A 50 7.09 5.66 -21.04
N MET A 51 7.50 4.59 -20.37
CA MET A 51 8.90 4.41 -19.95
C MET A 51 9.84 4.26 -21.15
N GLU A 52 9.38 3.68 -22.26
CA GLU A 52 10.13 3.58 -23.51
C GLU A 52 10.20 4.92 -24.27
N ASP A 53 9.05 5.60 -24.43
CA ASP A 53 8.93 6.74 -25.33
C ASP A 53 9.33 8.10 -24.72
N TYR A 54 9.28 8.22 -23.39
CA TYR A 54 9.53 9.47 -22.67
C TYR A 54 10.81 9.36 -21.85
N GLY A 55 11.96 9.52 -22.50
CA GLY A 55 13.28 9.32 -21.88
C GLY A 55 13.64 10.24 -20.71
N GLY A 56 12.82 11.24 -20.39
CA GLY A 56 12.97 12.10 -19.21
C GLY A 56 12.03 11.76 -18.05
N LEU A 57 11.20 10.72 -18.20
CA LEU A 57 10.13 10.40 -17.26
C LEU A 57 10.71 9.81 -15.97
N GLU A 58 10.48 10.49 -14.85
CA GLU A 58 10.92 10.09 -13.52
C GLU A 58 9.79 9.46 -12.72
N LYS A 59 8.56 10.00 -12.85
CA LYS A 59 7.42 9.58 -12.01
C LYS A 59 6.10 9.60 -12.76
N ILE A 60 5.19 8.70 -12.40
CA ILE A 60 3.83 8.64 -12.93
C ILE A 60 2.86 8.84 -11.77
N TYR A 61 1.91 9.76 -11.93
CA TYR A 61 0.90 10.05 -10.94
C TYR A 61 -0.44 9.59 -11.45
N VAL A 62 -1.05 8.64 -10.74
CA VAL A 62 -2.36 8.08 -11.05
C VAL A 62 -3.39 8.67 -10.11
N HIS A 63 -4.55 9.04 -10.63
CA HIS A 63 -5.72 9.32 -9.80
C HIS A 63 -6.53 8.04 -9.62
N GLN A 64 -6.78 7.63 -8.38
CA GLN A 64 -7.85 6.68 -8.13
C GLN A 64 -9.18 7.40 -8.41
N VAL A 65 -9.95 6.85 -9.34
CA VAL A 65 -11.28 7.38 -9.64
C VAL A 65 -12.20 7.17 -8.45
N ARG A 66 -13.29 7.92 -8.37
CA ARG A 66 -14.33 7.72 -7.35
C ARG A 66 -15.53 6.98 -7.92
N ALA A 67 -16.46 6.56 -7.05
CA ALA A 67 -17.79 6.19 -7.49
C ALA A 67 -18.44 7.34 -8.29
N GLY A 68 -19.16 7.01 -9.36
CA GLY A 68 -19.71 8.02 -10.25
C GLY A 68 -20.19 7.42 -11.57
N CYS A 69 -20.21 8.23 -12.62
CA CYS A 69 -20.62 7.76 -13.93
C CYS A 69 -19.63 6.78 -14.56
N GLY A 70 -20.13 5.96 -15.48
CA GLY A 70 -19.44 4.75 -15.95
C GLY A 70 -19.42 3.62 -14.92
N LEU A 71 -19.86 3.89 -13.68
CA LEU A 71 -20.00 2.94 -12.58
C LEU A 71 -18.70 2.19 -12.26
N PRO A 72 -17.56 2.90 -12.07
CA PRO A 72 -16.33 2.27 -11.60
C PRO A 72 -16.57 1.63 -10.24
N ASP A 73 -16.46 0.31 -10.17
CA ASP A 73 -16.68 -0.39 -8.92
C ASP A 73 -15.47 -0.28 -7.98
N VAL A 74 -15.66 -0.67 -6.73
CA VAL A 74 -14.60 -0.64 -5.73
C VAL A 74 -13.44 -1.60 -6.06
N THR A 75 -13.64 -2.61 -6.89
CA THR A 75 -12.56 -3.54 -7.28
C THR A 75 -11.61 -2.90 -8.29
N LEU A 76 -12.15 -2.07 -9.21
CA LEU A 76 -11.34 -1.24 -10.10
C LEU A 76 -10.56 -0.19 -9.31
N ARG A 77 -11.22 0.52 -8.40
CA ARG A 77 -10.56 1.52 -7.54
C ARG A 77 -9.49 0.87 -6.66
N ASP A 78 -9.77 -0.30 -6.08
CA ASP A 78 -8.78 -1.08 -5.34
C ASP A 78 -7.56 -1.44 -6.20
N SER A 79 -7.77 -1.79 -7.46
CA SER A 79 -6.67 -2.06 -8.39
C SER A 79 -5.81 -0.81 -8.62
N GLN A 80 -6.43 0.37 -8.76
CA GLN A 80 -5.71 1.63 -8.94
C GLN A 80 -4.84 2.01 -7.74
N ARG A 81 -5.32 1.85 -6.50
CA ARG A 81 -4.48 2.15 -5.31
C ARG A 81 -3.25 1.26 -5.22
N ARG A 82 -3.31 0.04 -5.78
CA ARG A 82 -2.22 -0.93 -5.76
C ARG A 82 -1.18 -0.70 -6.85
N PHE A 83 -1.39 0.24 -7.78
CA PHE A 83 -0.34 0.57 -8.75
C PHE A 83 0.92 1.12 -8.09
N ALA A 84 0.82 1.81 -6.96
CA ALA A 84 1.98 2.24 -6.18
C ALA A 84 2.78 1.07 -5.57
N ASP A 85 2.18 -0.12 -5.44
CA ASP A 85 2.89 -1.34 -4.99
C ASP A 85 3.55 -2.09 -6.15
N GLN A 86 2.97 -1.96 -7.34
CA GLN A 86 3.39 -2.69 -8.54
C GLN A 86 4.49 -1.96 -9.31
N PHE A 87 4.54 -0.63 -9.21
CA PHE A 87 5.47 0.21 -9.97
C PHE A 87 6.16 1.20 -9.05
N THR A 88 7.48 1.10 -8.96
CA THR A 88 8.32 1.85 -8.01
C THR A 88 8.32 3.36 -8.23
N ASN A 89 7.95 3.81 -9.43
CA ASN A 89 7.85 5.22 -9.79
C ASN A 89 6.40 5.69 -9.98
N VAL A 90 5.41 4.96 -9.45
CA VAL A 90 4.01 5.39 -9.46
C VAL A 90 3.58 5.89 -8.09
N ALA A 91 2.92 7.05 -8.05
CA ALA A 91 2.17 7.54 -6.90
C ALA A 91 0.68 7.55 -7.24
N VAL A 92 -0.19 7.28 -6.25
CA VAL A 92 -1.64 7.29 -6.42
C VAL A 92 -2.25 8.38 -5.55
N MET A 93 -3.02 9.26 -6.16
CA MET A 93 -3.76 10.33 -5.51
C MET A 93 -5.24 10.03 -5.49
N SER A 94 -5.90 10.35 -4.37
CA SER A 94 -7.33 10.18 -4.25
C SER A 94 -8.09 11.29 -4.96
N THR A 95 -9.24 10.94 -5.51
CA THR A 95 -10.27 11.91 -5.95
C THR A 95 -11.52 11.87 -5.07
N THR A 96 -11.49 11.05 -4.01
CA THR A 96 -12.46 11.10 -2.90
C THR A 96 -12.15 12.31 -2.02
N GLY A 97 -13.05 12.67 -1.10
CA GLY A 97 -12.83 13.87 -0.28
C GLY A 97 -13.18 15.19 -0.97
N ILE A 98 -13.83 15.13 -2.15
CA ILE A 98 -14.08 16.31 -3.01
C ILE A 98 -15.51 16.27 -3.55
N ASN A 99 -16.20 17.41 -3.48
CA ASN A 99 -17.60 17.55 -3.88
C ASN A 99 -17.81 17.32 -5.40
N THR A 100 -19.03 16.95 -5.78
CA THR A 100 -19.41 16.67 -7.18
C THR A 100 -20.26 17.78 -7.77
N HIS A 101 -20.23 17.93 -9.10
CA HIS A 101 -21.08 18.84 -9.85
C HIS A 101 -22.31 18.14 -10.44
N ASP A 102 -22.12 17.03 -11.16
CA ASP A 102 -23.18 16.36 -11.94
C ASP A 102 -23.17 14.82 -11.81
N GLY A 103 -22.46 14.28 -10.82
CA GLY A 103 -22.32 12.83 -10.62
C GLY A 103 -21.26 12.17 -11.52
N CYS A 104 -20.71 12.88 -12.51
CA CYS A 104 -19.51 12.51 -13.24
C CYS A 104 -18.32 13.40 -12.80
N HIS A 105 -18.49 14.70 -13.00
CA HIS A 105 -17.42 15.68 -13.00
C HIS A 105 -17.36 16.47 -11.69
N TYR A 106 -16.23 17.13 -11.51
CA TYR A 106 -16.03 18.08 -10.43
C TYR A 106 -16.37 19.49 -10.89
N PRO A 107 -16.87 20.37 -10.00
CA PRO A 107 -16.86 21.80 -10.27
C PRO A 107 -15.41 22.30 -10.41
N TYR A 108 -15.21 23.54 -10.87
CA TYR A 108 -13.87 24.13 -10.86
C TYR A 108 -13.40 24.41 -9.41
N LEU A 109 -14.09 25.32 -8.72
CA LEU A 109 -13.87 25.65 -7.31
C LEU A 109 -14.28 24.47 -6.43
N ASP A 110 -13.47 24.15 -5.42
CA ASP A 110 -13.66 23.02 -4.51
C ASP A 110 -13.80 21.65 -5.22
N GLY A 111 -13.25 21.57 -6.44
CA GLY A 111 -13.31 20.42 -7.32
C GLY A 111 -11.99 20.18 -8.05
N TYR A 112 -11.94 20.45 -9.36
CA TYR A 112 -10.72 20.31 -10.15
C TYR A 112 -9.56 21.18 -9.66
N GLU A 113 -9.84 22.34 -9.07
CA GLU A 113 -8.81 23.16 -8.41
C GLU A 113 -8.18 22.40 -7.23
N THR A 114 -8.98 21.80 -6.37
CA THR A 114 -8.50 20.99 -5.23
C THR A 114 -7.69 19.78 -5.70
N ILE A 115 -8.18 19.05 -6.71
CA ILE A 115 -7.43 17.93 -7.31
C ILE A 115 -6.07 18.42 -7.85
N GLY A 116 -6.07 19.55 -8.55
CA GLY A 116 -4.87 20.18 -9.09
C GLY A 116 -3.88 20.59 -7.99
N ASN A 117 -4.37 21.14 -6.87
CA ASN A 117 -3.56 21.54 -5.73
C ASN A 117 -2.92 20.32 -5.03
N HIS A 118 -3.69 19.28 -4.73
CA HIS A 118 -3.14 18.04 -4.16
C HIS A 118 -2.04 17.44 -5.05
N MET A 119 -2.25 17.45 -6.36
CA MET A 119 -1.26 16.95 -7.31
C MET A 119 -0.02 17.86 -7.37
N ALA A 120 -0.21 19.18 -7.35
CA ALA A 120 0.90 20.13 -7.33
C ALA A 120 1.79 19.94 -6.08
N ASP A 121 1.19 19.68 -4.92
CA ASP A 121 1.89 19.41 -3.68
C ASP A 121 2.74 18.12 -3.77
N LEU A 122 2.18 17.04 -4.33
CA LEU A 122 2.93 15.81 -4.60
C LEU A 122 4.11 16.06 -5.53
N LEU A 123 3.88 16.76 -6.65
CA LEU A 123 4.94 17.07 -7.62
C LEU A 123 6.03 17.94 -6.99
N ALA A 124 5.65 18.95 -6.19
CA ALA A 124 6.57 19.83 -5.48
C ALA A 124 7.50 19.05 -4.56
N ARG A 125 6.95 18.11 -3.78
CA ARG A 125 7.74 17.23 -2.92
C ARG A 125 8.64 16.31 -3.74
N ASP A 126 8.04 15.54 -4.65
CA ASP A 126 8.68 14.40 -5.28
C ASP A 126 9.71 14.80 -6.34
N LEU A 127 9.45 15.87 -7.11
CA LEU A 127 10.31 16.27 -8.24
C LEU A 127 11.19 17.46 -7.92
N TYR A 128 10.88 18.23 -6.87
CA TYR A 128 11.59 19.46 -6.53
C TYR A 128 12.14 19.48 -5.10
N GLY A 129 11.91 18.42 -4.31
CA GLY A 129 12.44 18.31 -2.95
C GLY A 129 11.88 19.37 -2.00
N LEU A 130 10.72 19.94 -2.30
CA LEU A 130 10.10 20.93 -1.44
C LEU A 130 9.44 20.23 -0.26
N ALA A 131 9.76 20.68 0.95
CA ALA A 131 9.13 20.16 2.15
C ALA A 131 7.64 20.55 2.17
N ALA A 132 6.77 19.58 2.38
CA ALA A 132 5.36 19.82 2.64
C ALA A 132 5.16 20.15 4.12
N ALA A 133 4.24 21.07 4.42
CA ALA A 133 3.89 21.42 5.80
C ALA A 133 3.05 20.34 6.50
N GLN A 134 2.37 19.49 5.72
CA GLN A 134 1.50 18.40 6.14
C GLN A 134 1.72 17.20 5.21
N ASN A 135 1.22 16.02 5.57
CA ASN A 135 1.27 14.89 4.65
C ASN A 135 0.45 15.18 3.39
N VAL A 136 1.05 14.95 2.23
CA VAL A 136 0.46 15.19 0.90
C VAL A 136 0.09 13.89 0.20
N ASP A 137 0.49 12.72 0.74
CA ASP A 137 0.06 11.44 0.21
C ASP A 137 -1.42 11.17 0.53
N ALA A 138 -2.10 10.47 -0.37
CA ALA A 138 -3.43 9.97 -0.09
C ALA A 138 -3.35 8.85 0.95
N PRO A 139 -4.14 8.91 2.05
CA PRO A 139 -4.21 7.82 3.03
C PRO A 139 -4.51 6.51 2.31
N ASN A 140 -3.64 5.52 2.49
CA ASN A 140 -3.74 4.22 1.84
C ASN A 140 -3.55 3.12 2.87
N VAL A 141 -4.40 2.11 2.84
CA VAL A 141 -4.32 0.99 3.77
C VAL A 141 -3.11 0.11 3.47
N SER A 142 -2.40 -0.29 4.52
CA SER A 142 -1.36 -1.31 4.49
C SER A 142 -1.98 -2.68 4.80
N TYR A 143 -2.55 -2.83 5.99
CA TYR A 143 -3.21 -4.07 6.44
C TYR A 143 -4.30 -3.79 7.48
N ALA A 144 -5.11 -4.80 7.79
CA ALA A 144 -6.10 -4.77 8.85
C ALA A 144 -5.98 -6.01 9.76
N TYR A 145 -6.39 -5.88 11.02
CA TYR A 145 -6.41 -7.01 11.95
C TYR A 145 -7.52 -6.88 13.00
N PHE A 146 -8.00 -8.00 13.54
CA PHE A 146 -8.90 -7.99 14.69
C PHE A 146 -8.15 -7.58 15.96
N SER A 147 -8.57 -6.49 16.58
CA SER A 147 -7.88 -5.90 17.74
C SER A 147 -8.13 -6.63 19.04
N ASN A 148 -9.12 -7.52 19.06
CA ASN A 148 -9.47 -8.31 20.24
C ASN A 148 -9.95 -9.72 19.87
N VAL A 149 -9.91 -10.62 20.86
CA VAL A 149 -10.27 -12.04 20.71
C VAL A 149 -11.76 -12.28 20.45
N ASN A 150 -12.61 -11.29 20.73
CA ASN A 150 -14.04 -11.35 20.44
C ASN A 150 -14.34 -10.93 19.00
N HIS A 151 -13.31 -10.53 18.23
CA HIS A 151 -13.40 -10.03 16.87
C HIS A 151 -14.43 -8.88 16.73
N SER A 152 -14.62 -8.08 17.79
CA SER A 152 -15.59 -6.98 17.81
C SER A 152 -14.96 -5.62 17.47
N GLU A 153 -13.67 -5.61 17.19
CA GLU A 153 -12.89 -4.43 16.83
C GLU A 153 -11.88 -4.82 15.76
N ILE A 154 -11.72 -3.97 14.74
CA ILE A 154 -10.71 -4.11 13.70
C ILE A 154 -9.84 -2.86 13.71
N THR A 155 -8.52 -3.03 13.69
CA THR A 155 -7.59 -1.93 13.41
C THR A 155 -7.11 -2.01 11.98
N LEU A 156 -7.29 -0.93 11.23
CA LEU A 156 -6.65 -0.70 9.93
C LEU A 156 -5.42 0.14 10.18
N VAL A 157 -4.30 -0.27 9.59
CA VAL A 157 -3.05 0.47 9.63
C VAL A 157 -2.80 1.07 8.25
N LEU A 158 -2.66 2.39 8.19
CA LEU A 158 -2.30 3.09 6.96
C LEU A 158 -0.79 3.04 6.71
N ARG A 159 -0.39 3.20 5.45
CA ARG A 159 1.00 2.99 5.01
C ARG A 159 1.97 4.01 5.58
N ASP A 160 1.56 5.27 5.65
CA ASP A 160 2.39 6.31 6.24
C ASP A 160 2.22 6.30 7.75
N ALA A 161 3.31 6.13 8.50
CA ALA A 161 3.27 6.11 9.97
C ALA A 161 2.97 7.49 10.56
N ASP A 162 3.29 8.55 9.81
CA ASP A 162 3.07 9.94 10.18
C ASP A 162 1.70 10.46 9.69
N ASP A 163 0.87 9.58 9.13
CA ASP A 163 -0.51 9.91 8.77
C ASP A 163 -1.29 10.39 9.98
N ALA A 164 -1.59 11.68 10.00
CA ALA A 164 -2.57 12.27 10.88
C ALA A 164 -3.90 12.38 10.14
N ILE A 165 -4.75 11.40 10.36
CA ILE A 165 -6.06 11.30 9.71
C ILE A 165 -7.20 11.83 10.57
N THR A 166 -8.27 12.25 9.92
CA THR A 166 -9.53 12.67 10.52
C THR A 166 -10.62 11.72 10.09
N TRP A 167 -11.38 11.22 11.07
CA TRP A 167 -12.60 10.45 10.85
C TRP A 167 -13.82 11.35 10.96
N GLN A 168 -14.70 11.34 9.95
CA GLN A 168 -16.00 12.01 10.01
C GLN A 168 -17.11 11.01 10.32
N ALA A 169 -18.01 11.38 11.23
CA ALA A 169 -19.14 10.54 11.59
C ALA A 169 -20.03 10.25 10.35
N GLY A 170 -20.40 8.98 10.16
CA GLY A 170 -21.13 8.48 9.01
C GLY A 170 -20.26 7.72 8.00
N VAL A 171 -18.93 7.81 8.08
CA VAL A 171 -17.99 6.99 7.27
C VAL A 171 -18.24 5.50 7.47
N GLU A 172 -18.70 5.09 8.66
CA GLU A 172 -19.01 3.68 8.97
C GLU A 172 -20.00 3.04 7.99
N SER A 173 -20.86 3.85 7.34
CA SER A 173 -21.82 3.37 6.32
C SER A 173 -21.17 2.95 4.99
N TYR A 174 -19.90 3.33 4.78
CA TYR A 174 -19.12 3.01 3.58
C TYR A 174 -18.09 1.91 3.82
N LEU A 175 -18.01 1.40 5.05
CA LEU A 175 -17.19 0.27 5.42
C LEU A 175 -18.06 -0.98 5.55
N ARG A 176 -17.62 -2.10 4.97
CA ARG A 176 -18.33 -3.38 5.06
C ARG A 176 -17.37 -4.53 5.28
N LEU A 177 -17.81 -5.49 6.11
CA LEU A 177 -17.13 -6.75 6.33
C LEU A 177 -17.68 -7.75 5.30
N GLU A 178 -16.87 -8.12 4.32
CA GLU A 178 -17.27 -9.07 3.29
C GLU A 178 -17.56 -10.42 3.93
N GLY A 179 -18.67 -11.07 3.58
CA GLY A 179 -19.03 -12.39 4.13
C GLY A 179 -19.50 -12.41 5.58
N SER A 180 -19.58 -11.27 6.28
CA SER A 180 -20.07 -11.18 7.66
C SER A 180 -21.36 -10.36 7.77
N PRO A 181 -22.29 -10.72 8.66
CA PRO A 181 -23.45 -9.88 8.99
C PRO A 181 -23.09 -8.73 9.95
N ALA A 182 -21.91 -8.75 10.57
CA ALA A 182 -21.45 -7.66 11.43
C ALA A 182 -21.17 -6.40 10.61
N THR A 183 -21.48 -5.25 11.18
CA THR A 183 -21.33 -3.93 10.55
C THR A 183 -20.38 -3.06 11.34
N VAL A 184 -19.72 -2.12 10.68
CA VAL A 184 -18.97 -1.07 11.38
C VAL A 184 -19.99 -0.08 11.97
N THR A 185 -19.78 0.30 13.23
CA THR A 185 -20.70 1.18 13.99
C THR A 185 -20.04 2.50 14.39
N ALA A 186 -18.71 2.51 14.49
CA ALA A 186 -17.93 3.71 14.78
C ALA A 186 -16.48 3.49 14.35
N GLY A 187 -15.75 4.60 14.19
CA GLY A 187 -14.31 4.62 14.00
C GLY A 187 -13.65 5.61 14.96
N THR A 188 -12.45 5.28 15.43
CA THR A 188 -11.58 6.18 16.19
C THR A 188 -10.19 6.20 15.55
N VAL A 189 -9.49 7.32 15.66
CA VAL A 189 -8.15 7.52 15.09
C VAL A 189 -7.11 7.42 16.20
N ASN A 190 -6.02 6.71 15.94
CA ASN A 190 -4.81 6.73 16.75
C ASN A 190 -3.57 6.74 15.85
N GLY A 191 -3.03 7.93 15.58
CA GLY A 191 -1.99 8.13 14.57
C GLY A 191 -2.48 7.68 13.19
N ASN A 192 -1.68 6.86 12.53
CA ASN A 192 -2.00 6.25 11.22
C ASN A 192 -2.99 5.07 11.28
N LYS A 193 -3.66 4.87 12.42
CA LYS A 193 -4.57 3.73 12.62
C LYS A 193 -6.02 4.18 12.72
N LEU A 194 -6.89 3.48 12.00
CA LEU A 194 -8.34 3.52 12.19
C LEU A 194 -8.77 2.31 13.00
N ILE A 195 -9.30 2.54 14.20
CA ILE A 195 -9.84 1.51 15.07
C ILE A 195 -11.35 1.50 14.90
N LEU A 196 -11.89 0.45 14.28
CA LEU A 196 -13.29 0.29 13.93
C LEU A 196 -14.01 -0.57 14.96
N THR A 197 -15.10 -0.05 15.51
CA THR A 197 -16.00 -0.81 16.39
C THR A 197 -17.07 -1.52 15.58
N LEU A 198 -17.26 -2.81 15.82
CA LEU A 198 -18.26 -3.62 15.12
C LEU A 198 -19.55 -3.79 15.94
N SER A 199 -20.66 -4.05 15.27
CA SER A 199 -21.96 -4.35 15.91
C SER A 199 -22.01 -5.71 16.62
N GLY A 200 -21.01 -6.56 16.41
CA GLY A 200 -20.91 -7.89 17.00
C GLY A 200 -19.61 -8.60 16.59
N ASP A 201 -19.62 -9.93 16.68
CA ASP A 201 -18.51 -10.80 16.26
C ASP A 201 -18.31 -10.72 14.73
N GLY A 202 -17.14 -10.20 14.32
CA GLY A 202 -16.75 -10.05 12.93
C GLY A 202 -16.02 -11.25 12.32
N SER A 203 -15.78 -12.33 13.07
CA SER A 203 -14.91 -13.46 12.66
C SER A 203 -15.29 -14.17 11.36
N ALA A 204 -16.55 -14.07 10.94
CA ALA A 204 -17.02 -14.60 9.67
C ALA A 204 -16.53 -13.79 8.44
N ALA A 205 -15.93 -12.62 8.66
CA ALA A 205 -15.53 -11.73 7.58
C ALA A 205 -14.36 -12.31 6.77
N THR A 206 -14.52 -12.33 5.45
CA THR A 206 -13.45 -12.71 4.51
C THR A 206 -12.51 -11.55 4.20
N GLY A 207 -12.92 -10.32 4.54
CA GLY A 207 -12.12 -9.12 4.39
C GLY A 207 -12.91 -7.86 4.70
N LEU A 208 -12.23 -6.73 4.60
CA LEU A 208 -12.81 -5.41 4.81
C LEU A 208 -12.77 -4.61 3.52
N THR A 209 -13.84 -3.88 3.25
CA THR A 209 -13.94 -2.95 2.11
C THR A 209 -14.28 -1.55 2.60
N TYR A 210 -13.62 -0.55 2.03
CA TYR A 210 -14.03 0.86 2.05
C TYR A 210 -14.46 1.29 0.65
N ASP A 211 -15.72 1.68 0.52
CA ASP A 211 -16.38 2.01 -0.75
C ASP A 211 -17.05 3.38 -0.61
N SER A 212 -16.26 4.44 -0.73
CA SER A 212 -16.74 5.80 -0.56
C SER A 212 -17.68 6.23 -1.71
N PRO A 213 -18.68 7.08 -1.42
CA PRO A 213 -19.63 7.56 -2.42
C PRO A 213 -19.08 8.77 -3.20
N ALA A 214 -19.80 9.15 -4.25
CA ALA A 214 -19.60 10.42 -4.92
C ALA A 214 -20.18 11.59 -4.12
N GLY A 215 -19.58 12.77 -4.24
CA GLY A 215 -20.15 14.03 -3.74
C GLY A 215 -19.99 14.23 -2.23
N ALA A 216 -20.81 15.13 -1.68
CA ALA A 216 -20.74 15.51 -0.27
C ALA A 216 -21.10 14.32 0.62
N ALA A 217 -20.11 13.82 1.36
CA ALA A 217 -20.24 12.69 2.25
C ALA A 217 -19.25 12.84 3.42
N PRO A 218 -19.46 12.10 4.51
CA PRO A 218 -18.44 11.97 5.54
C PRO A 218 -17.27 11.16 4.98
N TRP A 219 -16.05 11.63 5.25
CA TRP A 219 -14.82 11.10 4.69
C TRP A 219 -13.79 10.77 5.77
N VAL A 220 -12.84 9.91 5.41
CA VAL A 220 -11.53 9.85 6.08
C VAL A 220 -10.58 10.75 5.30
N LEU A 221 -9.99 11.73 5.97
CA LEU A 221 -9.11 12.73 5.34
C LEU A 221 -7.76 12.76 6.04
N ASN A 222 -6.68 13.08 5.34
CA ASN A 222 -5.45 13.53 6.00
C ASN A 222 -5.54 15.01 6.41
N GLN A 223 -4.50 15.53 7.08
CA GLN A 223 -4.41 16.94 7.48
C GLN A 223 -4.42 17.95 6.31
N ASN A 224 -4.07 17.52 5.09
CA ASN A 224 -4.12 18.37 3.89
C ASN A 224 -5.49 18.28 3.18
N GLY A 225 -6.46 17.54 3.72
CA GLY A 225 -7.79 17.38 3.11
C GLY A 225 -7.86 16.33 2.00
N VAL A 226 -6.81 15.53 1.80
CA VAL A 226 -6.81 14.42 0.83
C VAL A 226 -7.64 13.26 1.39
N GLY A 227 -8.62 12.77 0.62
CA GLY A 227 -9.43 11.63 0.99
C GLY A 227 -8.67 10.31 0.98
N MET A 228 -9.04 9.39 1.87
CA MET A 228 -8.53 8.02 1.87
C MET A 228 -8.91 7.29 0.58
N LEU A 229 -7.97 6.50 0.07
CA LEU A 229 -8.20 5.65 -1.10
C LEU A 229 -9.16 4.51 -0.75
N ASP A 230 -10.07 4.21 -1.68
CA ASP A 230 -10.96 3.08 -1.61
C ASP A 230 -10.19 1.77 -1.77
N PHE A 231 -10.61 0.74 -1.05
CA PHE A 231 -10.00 -0.59 -1.09
C PHE A 231 -11.07 -1.67 -0.98
N TYR A 232 -10.81 -2.82 -1.59
CA TYR A 232 -11.77 -3.92 -1.66
C TYR A 232 -11.21 -5.16 -0.98
N ASN A 233 -12.00 -5.73 -0.07
CA ASN A 233 -11.83 -7.05 0.53
C ASN A 233 -10.39 -7.32 1.00
N ILE A 234 -9.77 -6.34 1.69
CA ILE A 234 -8.45 -6.56 2.28
C ILE A 234 -8.56 -7.61 3.39
N PRO A 235 -7.60 -8.54 3.51
CA PRO A 235 -7.62 -9.53 4.58
C PRO A 235 -7.63 -8.87 5.97
N ILE A 236 -8.39 -9.46 6.90
CA ILE A 236 -8.37 -9.09 8.31
C ILE A 236 -7.55 -10.15 9.04
N LEU A 237 -6.34 -9.79 9.46
CA LEU A 237 -5.44 -10.70 10.16
C LEU A 237 -5.95 -10.99 11.57
N ILE A 238 -5.71 -12.19 12.06
CA ILE A 238 -5.87 -12.50 13.48
C ILE A 238 -4.60 -12.01 14.17
N VAL A 239 -4.74 -11.16 15.19
CA VAL A 239 -3.58 -10.83 16.04
C VAL A 239 -3.18 -12.13 16.74
N PRO A 240 -1.95 -12.65 16.54
CA PRO A 240 -1.49 -13.75 17.37
C PRO A 240 -1.57 -13.26 18.82
N ALA A 241 -2.29 -14.00 19.67
CA ALA A 241 -2.38 -13.71 21.08
C ALA A 241 -0.98 -13.39 21.58
N THR A 242 -0.77 -12.17 22.09
CA THR A 242 0.51 -11.81 22.70
C THR A 242 0.83 -12.93 23.69
N PRO A 243 1.95 -13.67 23.55
CA PRO A 243 2.29 -14.67 24.55
C PRO A 243 2.36 -13.92 25.87
N THR A 244 1.52 -14.31 26.82
CA THR A 244 1.58 -13.84 28.20
C THR A 244 3.05 -13.90 28.62
N PRO A 245 3.68 -12.82 29.08
CA PRO A 245 5.07 -12.89 29.50
C PRO A 245 5.13 -13.88 30.66
N VAL A 246 5.70 -15.07 30.41
CA VAL A 246 6.09 -15.98 31.47
C VAL A 246 7.27 -15.32 32.16
N VAL A 247 6.98 -14.60 33.24
CA VAL A 247 7.99 -14.14 34.19
C VAL A 247 8.63 -15.37 34.81
N THR A 248 9.70 -15.85 34.18
CA THR A 248 10.65 -16.72 34.87
C THR A 248 11.65 -15.81 35.53
N ALA A 249 11.36 -15.45 36.79
CA ALA A 249 12.31 -14.76 37.64
C ALA A 249 13.53 -15.67 37.85
N THR A 250 14.71 -15.23 37.41
CA THR A 250 15.98 -15.64 38.00
C THR A 250 16.49 -14.49 38.86
N PRO A 251 16.84 -14.75 40.14
CA PRO A 251 17.25 -13.71 41.06
C PRO A 251 18.68 -13.30 40.72
N ASN A 252 18.89 -12.02 40.42
CA ASN A 252 20.22 -11.44 40.52
C ASN A 252 20.17 -10.11 41.25
N GLN A 253 21.21 -9.94 42.06
CA GLN A 253 21.25 -9.15 43.27
C GLN A 253 21.12 -7.64 43.05
N GLU A 254 20.53 -7.06 44.09
CA GLU A 254 20.64 -5.69 44.55
C GLU A 254 22.02 -5.05 44.30
N ALA A 255 22.00 -3.89 43.65
CA ALA A 255 23.01 -2.85 43.84
C ALA A 255 22.29 -1.51 44.08
N THR A 256 22.56 -0.94 45.24
CA THR A 256 22.05 0.30 45.82
C THR A 256 22.45 1.54 44.99
N PRO A 257 21.65 2.63 44.95
CA PRO A 257 21.95 3.81 44.14
C PRO A 257 23.01 4.71 44.80
N THR A 258 23.93 5.25 44.01
CA THR A 258 24.78 6.38 44.43
C THR A 258 24.62 7.54 43.46
N SER A 259 24.15 8.66 43.98
CA SER A 259 23.97 9.94 43.31
C SER A 259 25.30 10.68 43.13
N THR A 260 25.61 11.10 41.90
CA THR A 260 26.55 12.21 41.61
C THR A 260 26.05 13.03 40.41
N PRO A 261 26.34 14.34 40.33
CA PRO A 261 25.65 15.27 39.44
C PRO A 261 26.17 15.25 37.99
N PHE A 262 25.23 15.47 37.05
CA PHE A 262 25.43 15.49 35.60
C PHE A 262 26.50 16.48 35.10
N PRO A 263 27.33 16.12 34.11
CA PRO A 263 27.81 17.06 33.12
C PRO A 263 26.73 17.28 32.05
N THR A 264 26.47 18.54 31.71
CA THR A 264 25.63 18.94 30.59
C THR A 264 26.28 18.48 29.28
N VAL A 265 25.72 17.44 28.66
CA VAL A 265 25.94 17.12 27.25
C VAL A 265 24.79 17.72 26.45
N THR A 266 25.12 18.68 25.58
CA THR A 266 24.25 19.16 24.52
C THR A 266 23.93 17.99 23.59
N PRO A 267 22.67 17.57 23.40
CA PRO A 267 22.38 16.53 22.42
C PRO A 267 22.55 17.12 21.03
N THR A 268 23.54 16.61 20.30
CA THR A 268 23.55 16.62 18.84
C THR A 268 22.31 15.86 18.36
N PRO A 269 21.49 16.37 17.44
CA PRO A 269 20.32 15.64 16.96
C PRO A 269 20.79 14.32 16.32
N THR A 270 20.43 13.21 16.96
CA THR A 270 20.63 11.87 16.39
C THR A 270 19.53 11.71 15.36
N SER A 271 19.91 11.40 14.12
CA SER A 271 18.98 11.00 13.07
C SER A 271 18.07 9.90 13.62
N ALA A 272 16.76 10.10 13.50
CA ALA A 272 15.79 9.09 13.88
C ALA A 272 16.08 7.83 13.05
N ALA A 273 16.37 6.71 13.71
CA ALA A 273 16.43 5.43 13.06
C ALA A 273 14.98 5.04 12.68
N SER A 274 14.75 4.90 11.38
CA SER A 274 13.52 4.35 10.79
C SER A 274 13.06 3.09 11.53
N ALA A 275 11.77 2.99 11.86
CA ALA A 275 11.20 1.79 12.47
C ALA A 275 11.37 0.59 11.52
N PRO A 276 11.79 -0.58 12.03
CA PRO A 276 11.99 -1.75 11.18
C PRO A 276 10.65 -2.29 10.64
N GLY A 277 10.63 -2.68 9.36
CA GLY A 277 9.45 -3.19 8.64
C GLY A 277 9.36 -4.72 8.60
N SER A 278 8.58 -5.24 7.67
CA SER A 278 8.43 -6.68 7.45
C SER A 278 8.48 -7.02 5.96
N VAL A 279 9.00 -8.21 5.64
CA VAL A 279 9.06 -8.74 4.26
C VAL A 279 8.46 -10.13 4.27
N GLY A 280 7.45 -10.39 3.45
CA GLY A 280 6.82 -11.70 3.39
C GLY A 280 6.10 -11.91 2.07
N ASP A 281 5.93 -13.17 1.70
CA ASP A 281 5.19 -13.58 0.50
C ASP A 281 4.85 -15.08 0.60
N ARG A 282 4.49 -15.70 -0.53
CA ARG A 282 4.16 -17.11 -0.68
C ARG A 282 5.05 -17.76 -1.73
N VAL A 283 5.49 -18.97 -1.46
CA VAL A 283 6.05 -19.89 -2.45
C VAL A 283 4.96 -20.92 -2.79
N TRP A 284 4.58 -21.03 -4.05
CA TRP A 284 3.49 -21.91 -4.49
C TRP A 284 3.88 -22.72 -5.73
N LEU A 285 3.14 -23.79 -5.96
CA LEU A 285 3.27 -24.61 -7.14
C LEU A 285 2.35 -24.04 -8.23
N ASP A 286 2.94 -23.29 -9.15
CA ASP A 286 2.27 -22.81 -10.36
C ASP A 286 2.06 -23.99 -11.33
N GLN A 287 0.84 -24.53 -11.34
CA GLN A 287 0.52 -25.77 -12.05
C GLN A 287 0.29 -25.53 -13.54
N ASN A 288 -0.01 -24.30 -13.93
CA ASN A 288 -0.36 -23.95 -15.29
C ASN A 288 0.68 -23.02 -15.97
N SER A 289 1.76 -22.69 -15.26
CA SER A 289 2.89 -21.85 -15.67
C SER A 289 2.52 -20.41 -16.04
N ASN A 290 1.46 -19.84 -15.47
CA ASN A 290 1.03 -18.49 -15.81
C ASN A 290 1.53 -17.40 -14.84
N GLY A 291 2.21 -17.79 -13.77
CA GLY A 291 2.76 -16.89 -12.76
C GLY A 291 1.72 -16.16 -11.90
N VAL A 292 0.48 -16.62 -11.87
CA VAL A 292 -0.61 -16.07 -11.07
C VAL A 292 -0.91 -17.03 -9.93
N GLN A 293 -0.97 -16.53 -8.69
CA GLN A 293 -1.38 -17.35 -7.55
C GLN A 293 -2.87 -17.65 -7.63
N GLU A 294 -3.22 -18.90 -7.86
CA GLU A 294 -4.62 -19.31 -7.92
C GLU A 294 -5.05 -20.08 -6.68
N ALA A 295 -6.36 -20.09 -6.41
CA ALA A 295 -6.92 -20.74 -5.23
C ALA A 295 -6.71 -22.27 -5.23
N ASN A 296 -6.59 -22.89 -6.41
CA ASN A 296 -6.34 -24.32 -6.55
C ASN A 296 -4.85 -24.68 -6.57
N GLU A 297 -3.96 -23.70 -6.52
CA GLU A 297 -2.52 -23.93 -6.54
C GLU A 297 -1.98 -24.07 -5.13
N PRO A 298 -1.36 -25.23 -4.80
CA PRO A 298 -0.89 -25.48 -3.45
C PRO A 298 0.35 -24.65 -3.13
N GLY A 299 0.48 -24.26 -1.86
CA GLY A 299 1.74 -23.73 -1.35
C GLY A 299 2.83 -24.79 -1.31
N ILE A 300 4.09 -24.37 -1.40
CA ILE A 300 5.24 -25.25 -1.21
C ILE A 300 5.78 -25.03 0.20
N ALA A 301 5.53 -26.00 1.08
CA ALA A 301 6.00 -25.98 2.46
C ALA A 301 7.46 -26.40 2.59
N GLY A 302 8.14 -25.94 3.65
CA GLY A 302 9.49 -26.38 3.99
C GLY A 302 10.61 -25.74 3.17
N VAL A 303 10.29 -24.73 2.36
CA VAL A 303 11.27 -23.99 1.54
C VAL A 303 11.99 -22.99 2.43
N ASN A 304 13.32 -23.02 2.42
CA ASN A 304 14.13 -22.04 3.14
C ASN A 304 14.29 -20.76 2.32
N VAL A 305 13.76 -19.66 2.85
CA VAL A 305 13.80 -18.32 2.30
C VAL A 305 14.81 -17.49 3.07
N LEU A 306 15.68 -16.76 2.36
CA LEU A 306 16.80 -16.02 2.92
C LEU A 306 16.62 -14.54 2.66
N LEU A 307 16.84 -13.70 3.66
CA LEU A 307 16.83 -12.25 3.54
C LEU A 307 18.24 -11.70 3.63
N TYR A 308 18.68 -10.97 2.61
CA TYR A 308 20.00 -10.31 2.56
C TYR A 308 19.86 -8.79 2.58
N SER A 309 20.83 -8.12 3.20
CA SER A 309 21.00 -6.67 3.06
C SER A 309 21.49 -6.28 1.66
N SER A 310 21.39 -5.00 1.32
CA SER A 310 21.98 -4.39 0.11
C SER A 310 23.48 -4.67 -0.07
N SER A 311 24.22 -4.85 1.03
CA SER A 311 25.65 -5.16 1.02
C SER A 311 25.98 -6.63 0.76
N GLY A 312 24.96 -7.50 0.69
CA GLY A 312 25.11 -8.95 0.50
C GLY A 312 25.28 -9.76 1.79
N ALA A 313 25.19 -9.14 2.98
CA ALA A 313 25.16 -9.85 4.26
C ALA A 313 23.79 -10.51 4.50
N LEU A 314 23.77 -11.78 4.93
CA LEU A 314 22.55 -12.47 5.35
C LEU A 314 22.04 -11.83 6.65
N LEU A 315 20.78 -11.40 6.65
CA LEU A 315 20.10 -10.78 7.78
C LEU A 315 19.25 -11.78 8.54
N ASP A 316 18.49 -12.62 7.82
CA ASP A 316 17.57 -13.59 8.43
C ASP A 316 17.22 -14.76 7.48
N SER A 317 16.59 -15.80 8.02
CA SER A 317 16.06 -16.94 7.25
C SER A 317 14.74 -17.47 7.83
N GLU A 318 13.77 -17.73 6.96
CA GLU A 318 12.46 -18.29 7.31
C GLU A 318 12.16 -19.57 6.53
N VAL A 319 11.29 -20.41 7.07
CA VAL A 319 10.83 -21.64 6.39
C VAL A 319 9.36 -21.51 6.06
N THR A 320 8.99 -21.76 4.80
CA THR A 320 7.60 -21.64 4.38
C THR A 320 6.68 -22.60 5.13
N ASP A 321 5.52 -22.10 5.52
CA ASP A 321 4.49 -22.87 6.21
C ASP A 321 3.75 -23.85 5.28
N GLY A 322 2.73 -24.54 5.82
CA GLY A 322 1.92 -25.50 5.05
C GLY A 322 1.17 -24.91 3.85
N ALA A 323 0.95 -23.60 3.82
CA ALA A 323 0.33 -22.86 2.72
C ALA A 323 1.37 -22.13 1.84
N GLY A 324 2.66 -22.30 2.13
CA GLY A 324 3.77 -21.73 1.39
C GLY A 324 4.18 -20.33 1.84
N HIS A 325 3.60 -19.79 2.91
CA HIS A 325 3.87 -18.42 3.35
C HIS A 325 5.16 -18.31 4.16
N TYR A 326 5.84 -17.18 4.02
CA TYR A 326 6.96 -16.77 4.89
C TYR A 326 6.82 -15.29 5.28
N LEU A 327 7.37 -14.91 6.43
CA LEU A 327 7.33 -13.54 6.92
C LEU A 327 8.54 -13.23 7.81
N PHE A 328 9.38 -12.32 7.35
CA PHE A 328 10.44 -11.67 8.13
C PHE A 328 9.87 -10.45 8.84
N LEU A 329 10.09 -10.36 10.16
CA LEU A 329 9.69 -9.23 10.99
C LEU A 329 10.93 -8.44 11.41
N GLY A 330 10.75 -7.15 11.70
CA GLY A 330 11.85 -6.34 12.25
C GLY A 330 12.98 -6.09 11.23
N VAL A 331 12.67 -6.12 9.94
CA VAL A 331 13.64 -5.88 8.87
C VAL A 331 14.02 -4.40 8.85
N PRO A 332 15.31 -4.05 8.97
CA PRO A 332 15.74 -2.65 8.93
C PRO A 332 15.27 -1.95 7.65
N ALA A 333 15.13 -0.64 7.69
CA ALA A 333 14.96 0.12 6.46
C ALA A 333 16.14 -0.06 5.49
N GLY A 334 15.87 0.18 4.21
CA GLY A 334 16.82 0.13 3.12
C GLY A 334 16.51 -0.99 2.12
N SER A 335 17.45 -1.17 1.20
CA SER A 335 17.37 -2.21 0.18
C SER A 335 17.82 -3.55 0.74
N HIS A 336 17.06 -4.58 0.38
CA HIS A 336 17.26 -5.97 0.74
C HIS A 336 17.05 -6.84 -0.49
N VAL A 337 17.42 -8.11 -0.37
CA VAL A 337 17.16 -9.14 -1.38
C VAL A 337 16.62 -10.36 -0.67
N VAL A 338 15.38 -10.75 -1.01
CA VAL A 338 14.87 -12.06 -0.66
C VAL A 338 15.42 -13.07 -1.66
N ARG A 339 15.81 -14.26 -1.20
CA ARG A 339 16.30 -15.34 -2.04
C ARG A 339 15.73 -16.67 -1.59
N ILE A 340 15.28 -17.48 -2.54
CA ILE A 340 14.94 -18.88 -2.28
C ILE A 340 16.21 -19.74 -2.25
N ASN A 341 16.40 -20.54 -1.21
CA ASN A 341 17.45 -21.56 -1.17
C ASN A 341 17.01 -22.79 -1.99
N THR A 342 17.44 -22.84 -3.25
CA THR A 342 17.08 -23.92 -4.18
C THR A 342 17.51 -25.31 -3.72
N GLY A 343 18.47 -25.44 -2.80
CA GLY A 343 18.82 -26.72 -2.19
C GLY A 343 17.74 -27.32 -1.28
N THR A 344 16.72 -26.54 -0.94
CA THR A 344 15.52 -26.97 -0.19
C THR A 344 14.29 -27.15 -1.07
N LEU A 345 14.39 -26.83 -2.36
CA LEU A 345 13.37 -27.13 -3.36
C LEU A 345 13.63 -28.49 -4.01
N SER A 346 12.56 -29.14 -4.49
CA SER A 346 12.72 -30.30 -5.38
C SER A 346 13.45 -29.90 -6.65
N SER A 347 14.40 -30.72 -7.11
CA SER A 347 15.17 -30.48 -8.34
C SER A 347 14.34 -30.45 -9.61
N ASP A 348 13.10 -30.95 -9.55
CA ASP A 348 12.18 -31.04 -10.69
C ASP A 348 11.34 -29.76 -10.89
N LEU A 349 11.49 -28.77 -10.00
CA LEU A 349 10.76 -27.51 -10.05
C LEU A 349 11.60 -26.42 -10.72
N ALA A 350 10.96 -25.61 -11.56
CA ALA A 350 11.53 -24.43 -12.19
C ALA A 350 10.68 -23.20 -11.85
N PRO A 351 11.29 -22.02 -11.65
CA PRO A 351 10.54 -20.80 -11.37
C PRO A 351 9.75 -20.38 -12.61
N THR A 352 8.47 -20.06 -12.43
CA THR A 352 7.58 -19.51 -13.45
C THR A 352 7.20 -18.06 -13.17
N TYR A 353 7.42 -17.61 -11.93
CA TYR A 353 7.22 -16.25 -11.47
C TYR A 353 8.33 -15.83 -10.49
N ASP A 354 8.72 -14.57 -10.57
CA ASP A 354 9.49 -13.83 -9.57
C ASP A 354 8.91 -12.41 -9.54
N PRO A 355 8.66 -11.80 -8.37
CA PRO A 355 8.05 -10.46 -8.31
C PRO A 355 8.82 -9.37 -9.06
N ASP A 356 10.12 -9.53 -9.30
CA ASP A 356 10.92 -8.59 -10.10
C ASP A 356 10.89 -8.87 -11.62
N GLY A 357 10.18 -9.93 -12.04
CA GLY A 357 10.06 -10.38 -13.42
C GLY A 357 11.28 -11.14 -13.95
N ILE A 358 12.30 -11.39 -13.13
CA ILE A 358 13.52 -12.10 -13.49
C ILE A 358 13.55 -13.44 -12.75
N LEU A 359 13.38 -14.53 -13.48
CA LEU A 359 13.32 -15.90 -12.93
C LEU A 359 14.68 -16.41 -12.42
N ASN A 360 15.19 -15.80 -11.35
CA ASN A 360 16.53 -16.04 -10.79
C ASN A 360 16.49 -16.45 -9.31
N HIS A 361 15.29 -16.58 -8.72
CA HIS A 361 15.02 -16.91 -7.31
C HIS A 361 15.47 -15.83 -6.33
N LYS A 362 15.52 -14.57 -6.77
CA LYS A 362 15.94 -13.43 -5.95
C LYS A 362 15.10 -12.23 -6.32
N THR A 363 14.56 -11.61 -5.29
CA THR A 363 13.68 -10.46 -5.45
C THR A 363 14.26 -9.31 -4.62
N PRO A 364 14.62 -8.18 -5.24
CA PRO A 364 14.95 -6.96 -4.52
C PRO A 364 13.73 -6.45 -3.76
N VAL A 365 13.91 -6.08 -2.49
CA VAL A 365 12.87 -5.51 -1.64
C VAL A 365 13.40 -4.23 -1.02
N ASN A 366 12.67 -3.13 -1.12
CA ASN A 366 13.04 -1.87 -0.48
C ASN A 366 12.05 -1.56 0.65
N LEU A 367 12.56 -1.41 1.87
CA LEU A 367 11.81 -0.88 3.00
C LEU A 367 12.24 0.58 3.21
N GLY A 368 11.27 1.49 3.36
CA GLY A 368 11.54 2.93 3.41
C GLY A 368 12.56 3.33 4.48
N VAL A 369 13.48 4.22 4.12
CA VAL A 369 14.50 4.86 4.99
C VAL A 369 14.01 6.14 5.64
#